data_AF-A0ABC8BH86-F1
#
_entry.id   AF-A0ABC8BH86-F1
#
_cell.length_a   1.000
_cell.length_b   1.000
_cell.length_c   1.000
_cell.angle_alpha   90.00
_cell.angle_beta   90.00
_cell.angle_gamma   90.00
#
_symmetry.space_group_name_H-M   'P 1'
#
loop_
_entity.id
_entity.type
_entity.pdbx_description
1 polymer ?
#
loop_
_entity_poly.entity_id
_entity_poly.type
_entity_poly.pdbx_seq_one_letter_code
_entity_poly.pdbx_strand_id
1 'polypeptide(L)'
;MAPPFIAIMFKDRDAAVKIFERWRERFGTVDKEEEIHVGIVRRFSIEHPTHYGMVITSKIPRDQGDLQVAMLASRSLTMEPADDVNLTRFLDDYKKAGAYLLMPVVMVPGQPPQFIDGIYLLKRSLQVKDASDVGPNDLENMFLQPRGFGHKHT
;
A
#
# COMPACT_ATOMS: atom_id res chain seq x y z
N MET A 1 -19.92 -10.51 -0.52
CA MET A 1 -19.74 -9.07 -0.78
C MET A 1 -18.55 -8.90 -1.71
N ALA A 2 -18.60 -7.98 -2.67
CA ALA A 2 -17.44 -7.73 -3.53
C ALA A 2 -16.30 -7.09 -2.69
N PRO A 3 -15.03 -7.53 -2.84
CA PRO A 3 -13.91 -6.89 -2.16
C PRO A 3 -13.76 -5.42 -2.59
N PRO A 4 -13.43 -4.49 -1.68
CA PRO A 4 -13.02 -3.14 -2.08
C PRO A 4 -11.66 -3.18 -2.78
N PHE A 5 -11.20 -2.06 -3.33
CA PHE A 5 -9.95 -2.00 -4.07
C PHE A 5 -9.04 -0.84 -3.65
N ILE A 6 -7.74 -1.06 -3.80
CA ILE A 6 -6.69 -0.05 -3.77
C ILE A 6 -6.14 0.08 -5.19
N ALA A 7 -6.17 1.30 -5.73
CA ALA A 7 -5.68 1.60 -7.06
C ALA A 7 -4.30 2.26 -7.02
N ILE A 8 -3.34 1.72 -7.77
CA ILE A 8 -2.07 2.40 -8.06
C ILE A 8 -2.25 3.20 -9.34
N MET A 9 -2.09 4.52 -9.24
CA MET A 9 -2.28 5.43 -10.37
C MET A 9 -1.01 5.55 -11.21
N PHE A 10 -1.15 5.35 -12.52
CA PHE A 10 -0.08 5.46 -13.51
C PHE A 10 -0.42 6.50 -14.57
N LYS A 11 0.61 7.16 -15.09
CA LYS A 11 0.49 8.04 -16.28
C LYS A 11 0.63 7.26 -17.59
N ASP A 12 1.41 6.17 -17.56
CA ASP A 12 1.70 5.32 -18.70
C ASP A 12 0.94 4.00 -18.56
N ARG A 13 0.07 3.72 -19.53
CA ARG A 13 -0.76 2.50 -19.56
C ARG A 13 0.08 1.24 -19.76
N ASP A 14 1.03 1.26 -20.67
CA ASP A 14 1.82 0.07 -21.01
C ASP A 14 2.76 -0.31 -19.86
N ALA A 15 3.31 0.70 -19.17
CA ALA A 15 4.09 0.48 -17.95
C ALA A 15 3.22 -0.13 -16.84
N ALA A 16 2.00 0.38 -16.64
CA ALA A 16 1.07 -0.15 -15.64
C ALA A 16 0.73 -1.63 -15.90
N VAL A 17 0.41 -1.97 -17.16
CA VAL A 17 0.13 -3.33 -17.60
C VAL A 17 1.33 -4.24 -17.33
N LYS A 18 2.52 -3.86 -17.83
CA LYS A 18 3.74 -4.67 -17.67
C LYS A 18 4.12 -4.91 -16.21
N ILE A 19 3.92 -3.92 -15.33
CA ILE A 19 4.20 -4.07 -13.89
C ILE A 19 3.27 -5.13 -13.29
N PHE A 20 1.96 -5.02 -13.53
CA PHE A 20 0.99 -5.94 -12.95
C PHE A 20 1.02 -7.33 -13.60
N GLU A 21 1.34 -7.45 -14.89
CA GLU A 21 1.58 -8.74 -15.53
C GLU A 21 2.76 -9.47 -14.88
N ARG A 22 3.89 -8.78 -14.69
CA ARG A 22 5.05 -9.36 -13.97
C ARG A 22 4.72 -9.76 -12.53
N TRP A 23 3.91 -8.96 -11.84
CA TRP A 23 3.43 -9.35 -10.50
C TRP A 23 2.53 -10.58 -10.57
N ARG A 24 1.65 -10.69 -11.57
CA ARG A 24 0.80 -11.88 -11.74
C ARG A 24 1.59 -13.12 -12.17
N GLU A 25 2.63 -12.97 -12.97
CA GLU A 25 3.55 -14.08 -13.31
C GLU A 25 4.25 -14.60 -12.05
N ARG A 26 4.66 -13.71 -11.15
CA ARG A 26 5.39 -14.08 -9.92
C ARG A 26 4.48 -14.57 -8.79
N PHE A 27 3.34 -13.91 -8.58
CA PHE A 27 2.48 -14.13 -7.41
C PHE A 27 1.16 -14.82 -7.75
N GLY A 28 0.80 -14.93 -9.03
CA GLY A 28 -0.51 -15.39 -9.49
C GLY A 28 -1.57 -14.28 -9.46
N THR A 29 -2.84 -14.63 -9.59
CA THR A 29 -3.97 -13.69 -9.44
C THR A 29 -4.32 -13.40 -7.98
N VAL A 30 -3.73 -14.17 -7.05
CA VAL A 30 -3.89 -14.05 -5.60
C VAL A 30 -2.50 -14.07 -4.99
N ASP A 31 -2.09 -13.00 -4.30
CA ASP A 31 -0.80 -12.92 -3.60
C ASP A 31 -0.85 -13.72 -2.29
N LYS A 32 -0.87 -15.05 -2.40
CA LYS A 32 -1.12 -15.99 -1.28
C LYS A 32 -0.13 -15.83 -0.13
N GLU A 33 1.13 -15.54 -0.45
CA GLU A 33 2.22 -15.40 0.52
C GLU A 33 2.35 -13.96 1.05
N GLU A 34 1.51 -13.06 0.51
CA GLU A 34 1.48 -11.63 0.81
C GLU A 34 2.87 -10.99 0.61
N GLU A 35 3.49 -11.32 -0.52
CA GLU A 35 4.82 -10.86 -0.92
C GLU A 35 4.86 -9.34 -1.14
N ILE A 36 3.72 -8.76 -1.56
CA ILE A 36 3.55 -7.31 -1.65
C ILE A 36 3.00 -6.80 -0.31
N HIS A 37 3.83 -6.10 0.44
CA HIS A 37 3.41 -5.39 1.63
C HIS A 37 2.68 -4.10 1.24
N VAL A 38 1.49 -3.91 1.80
CA VAL A 38 0.74 -2.66 1.73
C VAL A 38 0.40 -2.24 3.15
N GLY A 39 0.81 -1.03 3.53
CA GLY A 39 0.60 -0.46 4.86
C GLY A 39 -0.09 0.89 4.79
N ILE A 40 -0.92 1.17 5.81
CA ILE A 40 -1.58 2.45 6.05
C ILE A 40 -1.16 2.96 7.43
N VAL A 41 -0.67 4.20 7.47
CA VAL A 41 -0.27 4.88 8.71
C VAL A 41 -1.21 6.06 8.96
N ARG A 42 -1.97 6.03 10.05
CA ARG A 42 -2.93 7.08 10.41
C ARG A 42 -2.37 7.96 11.53
N ARG A 43 -3.01 9.11 11.75
CA ARG A 43 -2.73 9.99 12.91
C ARG A 43 -1.27 10.42 13.07
N PHE A 44 -0.54 10.60 11.96
CA PHE A 44 0.83 11.11 11.99
C PHE A 44 0.89 12.65 12.07
N SER A 45 -0.24 13.34 11.88
CA SER A 45 -0.37 14.79 11.98
C SER A 45 -1.55 15.16 12.88
N ILE A 46 -1.31 16.03 13.86
CA ILE A 46 -2.36 16.60 14.73
C ILE A 46 -3.14 17.68 13.97
N GLU A 47 -2.46 18.46 13.12
CA GLU A 47 -3.07 19.52 12.31
C GLU A 47 -3.98 18.94 11.22
N HIS A 48 -3.64 17.75 10.71
CA HIS A 48 -4.37 17.07 9.65
C HIS A 48 -4.75 15.64 10.07
N PRO A 49 -5.75 15.47 10.95
CA PRO A 49 -6.08 14.17 11.55
C PRO A 49 -6.66 13.15 10.56
N THR A 50 -7.19 13.61 9.43
CA THR A 50 -7.75 12.77 8.35
C THR A 50 -6.69 12.32 7.35
N HIS A 51 -5.50 12.91 7.38
CA HIS A 51 -4.42 12.50 6.49
C HIS A 51 -3.86 11.15 6.92
N TYR A 52 -3.50 10.34 5.93
CA TYR A 52 -2.93 9.02 6.16
C TYR A 52 -1.80 8.74 5.18
N GLY A 53 -0.80 8.01 5.66
CA GLY A 53 0.29 7.51 4.86
C GLY A 53 -0.06 6.19 4.21
N MET A 54 0.45 5.98 3.01
CA MET A 54 0.49 4.67 2.37
C MET A 54 1.94 4.27 2.13
N VAL A 55 2.22 2.98 2.31
CA VAL A 55 3.50 2.37 1.94
C VAL A 55 3.25 1.10 1.12
N ILE A 56 4.01 0.94 0.04
CA ILE A 56 4.08 -0.29 -0.74
C ILE A 56 5.54 -0.71 -0.84
N THR A 57 5.83 -1.94 -0.49
CA THR A 57 7.17 -2.55 -0.53
C THR A 57 7.06 -4.06 -0.68
N SER A 58 8.15 -4.78 -0.90
CA SER A 58 8.13 -6.23 -0.73
C SER A 58 8.23 -6.61 0.75
N LYS A 59 7.62 -7.73 1.11
CA LYS A 59 7.83 -8.39 2.41
C LYS A 59 9.32 -8.71 2.59
N ILE A 60 9.82 -8.60 3.82
CA ILE A 60 11.20 -9.02 4.14
C ILE A 60 11.19 -10.55 4.35
N PRO A 61 12.01 -11.31 3.61
CA PRO A 61 12.17 -12.74 3.85
C PRO A 61 12.66 -13.00 5.28
N ARG A 62 12.06 -13.98 5.97
CA ARG A 62 12.44 -14.33 7.35
C ARG A 62 13.82 -14.96 7.47
N ASP A 63 14.39 -15.44 6.36
CA ASP A 63 15.59 -16.28 6.33
C ASP A 63 16.75 -15.60 5.58
N GLN A 64 17.05 -14.35 5.98
CA GLN A 64 18.27 -13.67 5.56
C GLN A 64 19.40 -14.05 6.53
N GLY A 65 19.97 -15.26 6.39
CA GLY A 65 21.21 -15.59 7.09
C GLY A 65 22.30 -14.56 6.75
N ASP A 66 23.08 -14.12 7.76
CA ASP A 66 24.28 -13.24 7.75
C ASP A 66 24.47 -12.15 6.68
N LEU A 67 23.43 -11.80 5.89
CA LEU A 67 23.50 -10.78 4.87
C LEU A 67 23.29 -9.42 5.53
N GLN A 68 24.40 -8.85 5.99
CA GLN A 68 24.51 -7.44 6.31
C GLN A 68 24.09 -6.62 5.07
N VAL A 69 22.96 -5.93 5.20
CA VAL A 69 22.35 -4.98 4.24
C VAL A 69 21.51 -5.61 3.13
N ALA A 70 20.24 -5.87 3.42
CA ALA A 70 19.20 -5.99 2.39
C ALA A 70 18.70 -4.60 1.98
N MET A 71 18.91 -4.22 0.72
CA MET A 71 18.29 -3.01 0.15
C MET A 71 16.85 -3.33 -0.25
N LEU A 72 15.90 -2.68 0.43
CA LEU A 72 14.47 -2.84 0.15
C LEU A 72 13.94 -1.58 -0.55
N ALA A 73 13.44 -1.75 -1.79
CA ALA A 73 12.81 -0.66 -2.52
C ALA A 73 11.38 -0.46 -2.01
N SER A 74 11.04 0.78 -1.66
CA SER A 74 9.70 1.16 -1.25
C SER A 74 9.19 2.40 -1.98
N ARG A 75 7.86 2.52 -1.98
CA ARG A 75 7.14 3.74 -2.37
C ARG A 75 6.20 4.10 -1.25
N SER A 76 6.22 5.37 -0.85
CA SER A 76 5.31 5.88 0.17
C SER A 76 4.71 7.22 -0.25
N LEU A 77 3.44 7.42 0.08
CA LEU A 77 2.66 8.60 -0.32
C LEU A 77 1.86 9.10 0.88
N THR A 78 1.70 10.43 0.99
CA THR A 78 0.73 11.03 1.90
C THR A 78 -0.59 11.23 1.17
N MET A 79 -1.68 10.75 1.74
CA MET A 79 -3.04 10.98 1.28
C MET A 79 -3.63 12.13 2.10
N GLU A 80 -4.15 13.15 1.41
CA GLU A 80 -4.58 14.42 2.01
C GLU A 80 -6.09 14.66 1.83
N PRO A 81 -6.97 13.75 2.29
CA PRO A 81 -8.41 13.94 2.14
C PRO A 81 -8.93 14.98 3.14
N ALA A 82 -10.02 15.66 2.77
CA ALA A 82 -10.72 16.60 3.64
C ALA A 82 -11.47 15.91 4.80
N ASP A 83 -11.84 14.65 4.62
CA ASP A 83 -12.52 13.80 5.61
C ASP A 83 -11.97 12.36 5.56
N ASP A 84 -12.43 11.48 6.45
CA ASP A 84 -12.00 10.07 6.49
C ASP A 84 -13.03 9.10 5.89
N VAL A 85 -14.08 9.59 5.23
CA VAL A 85 -15.22 8.78 4.79
C VAL A 85 -14.79 7.67 3.84
N ASN A 86 -13.92 7.98 2.88
CA ASN A 86 -13.43 7.00 1.89
C ASN A 86 -12.56 5.92 2.53
N LEU A 87 -11.66 6.30 3.43
CA LEU A 87 -10.79 5.35 4.12
C LEU A 87 -11.60 4.45 5.06
N THR A 88 -12.49 5.04 5.87
CA THR A 88 -13.34 4.31 6.81
C THR A 88 -14.25 3.32 6.08
N ARG A 89 -14.89 3.75 4.98
CA ARG A 89 -15.70 2.85 4.13
C ARG A 89 -14.86 1.70 3.57
N PHE A 90 -13.68 1.99 3.02
CA PHE A 90 -12.78 0.97 2.48
C PHE A 90 -12.40 -0.07 3.57
N LEU A 91 -12.04 0.39 4.77
CA LEU A 91 -11.63 -0.50 5.87
C LEU A 91 -12.78 -1.36 6.38
N ASP A 92 -13.99 -0.80 6.48
CA ASP A 92 -15.20 -1.55 6.84
C ASP A 92 -15.53 -2.61 5.80
N ASP A 93 -15.43 -2.26 4.51
CA ASP A 93 -15.71 -3.18 3.43
C ASP A 93 -14.64 -4.29 3.35
N TYR A 94 -13.38 -3.93 3.57
CA TYR A 94 -12.26 -4.87 3.64
C TYR A 94 -12.45 -5.85 4.79
N LYS A 95 -12.84 -5.37 5.99
CA LYS A 95 -13.10 -6.22 7.16
C LYS A 95 -14.22 -7.23 6.88
N LYS A 96 -15.28 -6.84 6.18
CA LYS A 96 -16.39 -7.71 5.81
C LYS A 96 -16.02 -8.71 4.70
N ALA A 97 -15.22 -8.28 3.72
CA ALA A 97 -14.82 -9.12 2.59
C ALA A 97 -13.64 -10.06 2.92
N GLY A 98 -12.79 -9.71 3.89
CA GLY A 98 -11.55 -10.41 4.22
C GLY A 98 -10.50 -10.38 3.11
N ALA A 99 -10.64 -9.46 2.16
CA ALA A 99 -9.74 -9.25 1.03
C ALA A 99 -9.96 -7.88 0.40
N TYR A 100 -9.00 -7.42 -0.39
CA TYR A 100 -9.12 -6.29 -1.30
C TYR A 100 -8.43 -6.61 -2.64
N LEU A 101 -8.77 -5.87 -3.68
CA LEU A 101 -8.07 -5.91 -4.96
C LEU A 101 -7.00 -4.83 -5.00
N LEU A 102 -5.77 -5.20 -5.33
CA LEU A 102 -4.74 -4.26 -5.75
C LEU A 102 -4.76 -4.19 -7.27
N MET A 103 -4.96 -3.01 -7.84
CA MET A 103 -5.12 -2.86 -9.29
C MET A 103 -4.45 -1.59 -9.84
N PRO A 104 -4.05 -1.58 -11.12
CA PRO A 104 -3.59 -0.38 -11.78
C PRO A 104 -4.77 0.46 -12.28
N VAL A 105 -4.59 1.77 -12.24
CA VAL A 105 -5.50 2.75 -12.86
C VAL A 105 -4.67 3.76 -13.64
N VAL A 106 -5.12 4.13 -14.83
CA VAL A 106 -4.44 5.11 -15.69
C VAL A 106 -5.09 6.48 -15.54
N MET A 107 -4.28 7.49 -15.24
CA MET A 107 -4.69 8.88 -15.12
C MET A 107 -4.40 9.62 -16.41
N VAL A 108 -5.46 9.99 -17.13
CA VAL A 108 -5.38 10.83 -18.34
C VAL A 108 -5.91 12.22 -18.01
N PRO A 109 -5.16 13.30 -18.31
CA PRO A 109 -5.63 14.66 -18.04
C PRO A 109 -7.01 14.94 -18.63
N GLY A 110 -7.90 15.50 -17.83
CA GLY A 110 -9.26 15.86 -18.23
C GLY A 110 -10.22 14.67 -18.37
N GLN A 111 -9.81 13.45 -18.03
CA GLN A 111 -10.67 12.26 -18.10
C GLN A 111 -10.82 11.60 -16.73
N PRO A 112 -11.92 10.84 -16.51
CA PRO A 112 -12.03 9.97 -15.35
C PRO A 112 -10.89 8.95 -15.31
N PRO A 113 -10.54 8.43 -14.12
CA PRO A 113 -9.55 7.37 -13.98
C PRO A 113 -9.95 6.15 -14.83
N GLN A 114 -9.03 5.68 -15.67
CA GLN A 114 -9.29 4.55 -16.57
C GLN A 114 -8.82 3.25 -15.92
N PHE A 115 -9.75 2.37 -15.64
CA PHE A 115 -9.45 1.03 -15.14
C PHE A 115 -8.89 0.15 -16.26
N ILE A 116 -8.02 -0.79 -15.90
CA ILE A 116 -7.51 -1.81 -16.81
C ILE A 116 -8.19 -3.13 -16.45
N ASP A 117 -9.07 -3.58 -17.32
CA ASP A 117 -9.87 -4.79 -17.07
C ASP A 117 -9.00 -6.03 -16.93
N GLY A 118 -9.39 -6.91 -15.99
CA GLY A 118 -8.77 -8.23 -15.82
C GLY A 118 -7.35 -8.23 -15.26
N ILE A 119 -6.77 -7.08 -14.91
CA ILE A 119 -5.43 -6.94 -14.33
C ILE A 119 -5.54 -6.44 -12.89
N TYR A 120 -5.44 -7.36 -11.94
CA TYR A 120 -5.43 -7.09 -10.51
C TYR A 120 -4.82 -8.27 -9.73
N LEU A 121 -4.53 -8.04 -8.46
CA LEU A 121 -4.12 -9.04 -7.48
C LEU A 121 -5.10 -9.02 -6.31
N LEU A 122 -5.63 -10.19 -5.94
CA LEU A 122 -6.36 -10.34 -4.69
C LEU A 122 -5.37 -10.40 -3.53
N LYS A 123 -5.55 -9.54 -2.53
CA LYS A 123 -4.73 -9.44 -1.31
C LYS A 123 -5.61 -9.67 -0.08
N ARG A 124 -5.06 -10.31 0.95
CA ARG A 124 -5.73 -10.53 2.24
C ARG A 124 -5.00 -9.91 3.42
N SER A 125 -3.78 -9.42 3.22
CA SER A 125 -3.03 -8.67 4.22
C SER A 125 -2.96 -7.19 3.86
N LEU A 126 -3.38 -6.37 4.83
CA LEU A 126 -3.25 -4.93 4.86
C LEU A 126 -2.86 -4.54 6.29
N GLN A 127 -1.72 -3.88 6.44
CA GLN A 127 -1.34 -3.33 7.76
C GLN A 127 -1.94 -1.95 7.92
N VAL A 128 -2.61 -1.71 9.04
CA VAL A 128 -3.21 -0.42 9.38
C VAL A 128 -2.80 -0.08 10.80
N LYS A 129 -2.04 1.01 10.98
CA LYS A 129 -1.51 1.42 12.28
C LYS A 129 -1.72 2.92 12.48
N ASP A 130 -1.99 3.33 13.71
CA ASP A 130 -1.77 4.72 14.09
C ASP A 130 -0.24 4.93 14.23
N ALA A 131 0.24 6.15 13.99
CA ALA A 131 1.67 6.45 14.01
C ALA A 131 2.33 6.09 15.36
N SER A 132 1.59 6.21 16.47
CA SER A 132 2.04 5.80 17.81
C SER A 132 2.25 4.29 17.98
N ASP A 133 1.58 3.49 17.15
CA ASP A 133 1.60 2.02 17.23
C ASP A 133 2.63 1.41 16.28
N VAL A 134 3.36 2.24 15.51
CA VAL A 134 4.42 1.80 14.61
C VAL A 134 5.70 1.54 15.42
N GLY A 135 6.03 0.27 15.60
CA GLY A 135 7.24 -0.18 16.27
C GLY A 135 8.51 0.03 15.43
N PRO A 136 9.70 -0.14 16.03
CA PRO A 136 10.97 0.18 15.38
C PRO A 136 11.29 -0.68 14.15
N ASN A 137 10.77 -1.91 14.08
CA ASN A 137 11.02 -2.86 13.00
C ASN A 137 9.88 -2.95 11.97
N ASP A 138 8.86 -2.09 12.12
CA ASP A 138 7.72 -2.08 11.22
C ASP A 138 8.07 -1.44 9.88
N LEU A 139 7.56 -2.02 8.80
CA LEU A 139 7.73 -1.50 7.44
C LEU A 139 7.07 -0.12 7.25
N GLU A 140 6.11 0.22 8.12
CA GLU A 140 5.49 1.54 8.18
C GLU A 140 6.49 2.67 8.47
N ASN A 141 7.67 2.37 9.03
CA ASN A 141 8.76 3.34 9.17
C ASN A 141 9.26 3.88 7.81
N MET A 142 9.07 3.14 6.71
CA MET A 142 9.40 3.63 5.36
C MET A 142 8.50 4.79 4.91
N PHE A 143 7.37 5.01 5.59
CA PHE A 143 6.58 6.22 5.46
C PHE A 143 7.00 7.31 6.47
N LEU A 144 7.17 6.95 7.75
CA LEU A 144 7.39 7.90 8.86
C LEU A 144 8.80 8.51 8.88
N GLN A 145 9.85 7.70 8.73
CA GLN A 145 11.25 8.15 8.89
C GLN A 145 11.63 9.26 7.88
N PRO A 146 11.33 9.14 6.57
CA PRO A 146 11.64 10.21 5.61
C PRO A 146 10.90 11.52 5.86
N ARG A 147 9.83 11.49 6.68
CA ARG A 147 9.01 12.65 7.05
C ARG A 147 9.34 13.20 8.44
N GLY A 148 10.34 12.64 9.13
CA GLY A 148 10.78 13.09 10.44
C GLY A 148 9.91 12.62 11.62
N PHE A 149 8.99 11.67 11.39
CA PHE A 149 8.12 11.12 12.42
C PHE A 149 8.63 9.82 13.06
N GLY A 150 9.71 9.26 12.52
CA GLY A 150 10.21 7.97 12.98
C GLY A 150 10.92 8.02 14.33
N HIS A 151 11.04 6.85 14.96
CA HIS A 151 11.80 6.69 16.20
C HIS A 151 13.24 7.16 15.98
N LYS A 152 13.69 8.14 16.75
CA LYS A 152 15.11 8.52 16.81
C LYS A 152 15.85 7.35 17.44
N HIS A 153 16.83 6.80 16.73
CA HIS A 153 17.82 5.93 17.34
C HIS A 153 18.62 6.79 18.35
N THR A 154 18.25 6.73 19.62
CA THR A 154 19.10 7.16 20.74
C THR A 154 20.01 6.03 21.15
#